data_AF-A0A2V8JVX8-F1
#
_entry.id   AF-A0A2V8JVX8-F1
#
_cell.length_a   1.000
_cell.length_b   1.000
_cell.length_c   1.000
_cell.angle_alpha   90.00
_cell.angle_beta   90.00
_cell.angle_gamma   90.00
#
_symmetry.space_group_name_H-M   'P 1'
#
loop_
_entity.id
_entity.type
_entity.pdbx_description
1 polymer ?
#
loop_
_entity_poly.entity_id
_entity_poly.type
_entity_poly.pdbx_seq_one_letter_code
_entity_poly.pdbx_strand_id
1 'polypeptide(L)'
;MRHSPAPGIISGFFEWKKNAGRKRPFEIHLRDEPIMSVAGSWDTWRPGTPDERCSFSILTTAANSFMREIHDRMPVILGRSDEDAWLDPEIHEQEELEKLFKPCPSSWLTAVEATSLRPLS
;
A
#
# COMPACT_ATOMS: atom_id res chain seq x y z
N MET A 1 -15.10 12.08 10.63
CA MET A 1 -13.69 11.68 10.82
C MET A 1 -12.87 12.56 9.88
N ARG A 2 -11.88 13.31 10.34
CA ARG A 2 -11.06 14.12 9.41
C ARG A 2 -10.20 13.15 8.60
N HIS A 3 -10.20 13.33 7.28
CA HIS A 3 -9.27 12.64 6.39
C HIS A 3 -7.87 13.22 6.65
N SER A 4 -6.93 12.37 7.07
CA SER A 4 -5.51 12.73 7.25
C SER A 4 -4.69 11.94 6.22
N PRO A 5 -4.73 12.31 4.93
CA PRO A 5 -4.00 11.60 3.90
C PRO A 5 -2.50 11.78 4.11
N ALA A 6 -1.76 10.70 3.87
CA ALA A 6 -0.32 10.75 3.69
C ALA A 6 0.07 9.86 2.50
N PRO A 7 1.06 10.28 1.69
CA PRO A 7 1.62 9.42 0.68
C PRO A 7 2.60 8.46 1.37
N GLY A 8 2.38 7.15 1.22
CA GLY A 8 3.40 6.16 1.53
C GLY A 8 4.30 5.97 0.32
N ILE A 9 5.60 6.14 0.48
CA ILE A 9 6.59 5.90 -0.59
C ILE A 9 7.36 4.64 -0.22
N ILE A 10 7.22 3.59 -1.01
CA ILE A 10 7.90 2.30 -0.80
C ILE A 10 8.53 1.81 -2.10
N SER A 11 9.57 0.98 -2.04
CA SER A 11 10.14 0.33 -3.23
C SER A 11 9.35 -0.91 -3.65
N GLY A 12 8.67 -1.54 -2.70
CA GLY A 12 7.96 -2.81 -2.87
C GLY A 12 7.36 -3.27 -1.54
N PHE A 13 6.63 -4.38 -1.58
CA PHE A 13 6.10 -5.03 -0.38
C PHE A 13 6.22 -6.55 -0.50
N PHE A 14 6.17 -7.24 0.63
CA PHE A 14 6.24 -8.71 0.67
C PHE A 14 4.87 -9.32 0.94
N GLU A 15 4.55 -10.40 0.23
CA GLU A 15 3.40 -11.24 0.54
C GLU A 15 3.71 -12.72 0.45
N TRP A 16 2.97 -13.53 1.23
CA TRP A 16 3.20 -14.98 1.31
C TRP A 16 2.11 -15.75 0.58
N LYS A 17 2.48 -16.36 -0.55
CA LYS A 17 1.62 -17.33 -1.25
C LYS A 17 1.49 -18.60 -0.42
N LYS A 18 0.27 -18.95 -0.05
CA LYS A 18 -0.07 -20.15 0.74
C LYS A 18 -0.51 -21.27 -0.19
N ASN A 19 0.28 -22.33 -0.30
CA ASN A 19 -0.06 -23.53 -1.07
C ASN A 19 0.11 -24.78 -0.19
N ALA A 20 -0.99 -25.52 0.06
CA ALA A 20 -1.00 -26.81 0.76
C ALA A 20 -0.12 -26.84 2.04
N GLY A 21 -0.26 -25.83 2.89
CA GLY A 21 0.47 -25.72 4.16
C GLY A 21 1.89 -25.13 4.06
N ARG A 22 2.41 -24.86 2.86
CA ARG A 22 3.68 -24.15 2.66
C ARG A 22 3.44 -22.66 2.34
N LYS A 23 4.28 -21.79 2.90
CA LYS A 23 4.30 -20.34 2.62
C LYS A 23 5.54 -20.00 1.80
N ARG A 24 5.36 -19.38 0.64
CA ARG A 24 6.44 -18.89 -0.22
C ARG A 24 6.39 -17.35 -0.24
N PRO A 25 7.45 -16.65 0.20
CA PRO A 25 7.48 -15.19 0.17
C PRO A 25 7.74 -14.69 -1.25
N PHE A 26 6.98 -13.68 -1.65
CA PHE A 26 7.19 -12.91 -2.86
C PHE A 26 7.45 -11.47 -2.50
N GLU A 27 8.41 -10.86 -3.16
CA GLU A 27 8.57 -9.41 -3.21
C GLU A 27 7.80 -8.89 -4.42
N ILE A 28 6.97 -7.88 -4.22
CA ILE A 28 6.09 -7.30 -5.24
C ILE A 28 6.52 -5.86 -5.51
N HIS A 29 6.69 -5.52 -6.79
CA HIS A 29 7.17 -4.23 -7.27
C HIS A 29 6.34 -3.72 -8.44
N LEU A 30 6.49 -2.43 -8.75
CA LEU A 30 6.13 -1.92 -10.06
C LEU A 30 7.12 -2.45 -11.11
N ARG A 31 6.60 -2.74 -12.30
CA ARG A 31 7.37 -3.27 -13.43
C ARG A 31 8.36 -2.25 -13.98
N ASP A 32 7.89 -1.01 -14.11
CA ASP A 32 8.57 0.04 -14.89
C ASP A 32 9.11 1.18 -14.01
N GLU A 33 8.84 1.17 -12.69
CA GLU A 33 9.24 2.22 -11.75
C GLU A 33 9.88 1.61 -10.49
N PRO A 34 10.94 2.23 -9.93
CA PRO A 34 11.64 1.70 -8.76
C PRO A 34 10.93 1.98 -7.43
N ILE A 35 9.92 2.85 -7.43
CA ILE A 35 9.22 3.35 -6.25
C ILE A 35 7.73 3.36 -6.58
N MET A 36 6.91 2.95 -5.60
CA MET A 36 5.46 3.03 -5.66
C MET A 36 4.92 3.97 -4.59
N SER A 37 3.90 4.72 -4.98
CA SER A 37 3.08 5.54 -4.10
C SER A 37 1.90 4.71 -3.61
N VAL A 38 1.69 4.68 -2.30
CA VAL A 38 0.55 3.99 -1.67
C VAL A 38 -0.28 4.96 -0.85
N ALA A 39 -1.60 4.79 -0.88
CA ALA A 39 -2.50 5.54 -0.04
C ALA A 39 -2.31 5.11 1.41
N GLY A 40 -2.16 6.09 2.30
CA GLY A 40 -2.07 5.85 3.73
C GLY A 40 -2.68 6.96 4.54
N SER A 41 -2.97 6.65 5.80
CA SER A 41 -3.48 7.61 6.78
C SER A 41 -2.49 7.75 7.92
N TRP A 42 -2.33 8.97 8.43
CA TRP A 42 -1.53 9.21 9.62
C TRP A 42 -2.37 9.88 10.70
N ASP A 43 -1.98 9.68 11.95
CA ASP A 43 -2.59 10.38 13.08
C ASP A 43 -1.58 10.57 14.20
N THR A 44 -1.84 11.57 15.03
CA THR A 44 -1.09 11.86 16.24
C THR A 44 -1.91 11.45 17.45
N TRP A 45 -1.39 10.50 18.22
CA TRP A 45 -1.93 10.13 19.52
C TRP A 45 -1.16 10.81 20.66
N ARG A 46 -1.88 11.44 21.59
CA ARG A 46 -1.34 12.03 22.82
C ARG A 46 -1.85 11.22 24.03
N PRO A 47 -1.02 10.36 24.65
CA PRO A 47 -1.45 9.48 25.75
C PRO A 47 -1.77 10.16 27.10
N GLY A 48 -1.86 11.50 27.17
CA GLY A 48 -1.81 12.23 28.44
C GLY A 48 -0.40 12.28 29.08
N THR A 49 0.61 11.76 28.38
CA THR A 49 2.04 11.92 28.69
C THR A 49 2.67 12.96 27.75
N PRO A 50 3.87 13.48 28.06
CA PRO A 50 4.59 14.42 27.18
C PRO A 50 4.96 13.84 25.80
N ASP A 51 4.96 12.51 25.67
CA ASP A 51 5.40 11.82 24.46
C ASP A 51 4.25 11.68 23.45
N GLU A 52 4.23 12.60 22.50
CA GLU A 52 3.41 12.53 21.30
C GLU A 52 3.82 11.34 20.43
N ARG A 53 2.85 10.54 19.96
CA ARG A 53 3.07 9.38 19.09
C ARG A 53 2.42 9.64 17.74
N CYS A 54 3.24 9.86 16.71
CA CYS A 54 2.79 9.87 15.33
C CYS A 54 2.80 8.44 14.77
N SER A 55 1.68 8.01 14.18
CA SER A 55 1.55 6.71 13.53
C SER A 55 1.04 6.87 12.10
N PHE A 56 1.39 5.91 11.25
CA PHE A 56 0.95 5.82 9.86
C PHE A 56 0.47 4.41 9.56
N SER A 57 -0.55 4.30 8.72
CA SER A 57 -1.13 3.03 8.26
C SER A 57 -1.29 3.06 6.75
N ILE A 58 -0.85 2.00 6.08
CA ILE A 58 -1.10 1.79 4.66
C ILE A 58 -2.52 1.27 4.48
N LEU A 59 -3.26 1.88 3.56
CA LEU A 59 -4.62 1.45 3.22
C LEU A 59 -4.56 0.27 2.24
N THR A 60 -5.44 -0.69 2.43
CA THR A 60 -5.52 -1.90 1.60
C THR A 60 -6.86 -1.99 0.90
N THR A 61 -6.86 -2.64 -0.25
CA THR A 61 -8.04 -2.95 -1.07
C THR A 61 -8.04 -4.44 -1.46
N ALA A 62 -9.05 -4.87 -2.19
CA ALA A 62 -9.11 -6.22 -2.74
C ALA A 62 -7.96 -6.47 -3.73
N ALA A 63 -7.48 -7.69 -3.83
CA ALA A 63 -6.45 -8.04 -4.80
C ALA A 63 -6.99 -7.96 -6.25
N ASN A 64 -6.17 -7.42 -7.16
CA ASN A 64 -6.36 -7.56 -8.61
C ASN A 64 -6.07 -9.00 -9.09
N SER A 65 -6.21 -9.29 -10.39
CA SER A 65 -6.02 -10.65 -10.90
C SER A 65 -4.62 -11.21 -10.68
N PHE A 66 -3.58 -10.37 -10.79
CA PHE A 66 -2.20 -10.74 -10.49
C PHE A 66 -2.03 -11.08 -9.00
N MET A 67 -2.45 -10.17 -8.11
CA MET A 67 -2.26 -10.35 -6.67
C MET A 67 -3.06 -11.51 -6.11
N ARG A 68 -4.25 -11.83 -6.67
CA ARG A 68 -5.09 -12.96 -6.23
C ARG A 68 -4.39 -14.32 -6.32
N GLU A 69 -3.36 -14.45 -7.15
CA GLU A 69 -2.54 -15.66 -7.18
C GLU A 69 -1.59 -15.80 -5.98
N ILE A 70 -1.39 -14.73 -5.21
CA ILE A 70 -0.47 -14.62 -4.06
C ILE A 70 -1.26 -14.40 -2.76
N HIS A 71 -2.12 -13.38 -2.71
CA HIS A 71 -2.90 -12.97 -1.53
C HIS A 71 -4.24 -12.30 -1.95
N ASP A 72 -5.22 -12.23 -1.04
CA ASP A 72 -6.57 -11.71 -1.34
C ASP A 72 -6.70 -10.18 -1.18
N ARG A 73 -5.69 -9.55 -0.60
CA ARG A 73 -5.58 -8.10 -0.35
C ARG A 73 -4.29 -7.56 -0.95
N MET A 74 -4.28 -6.26 -1.24
CA MET A 74 -3.09 -5.52 -1.66
C MET A 74 -3.16 -4.07 -1.15
N PRO A 75 -2.03 -3.35 -1.08
CA PRO A 75 -2.05 -1.91 -0.86
C PRO A 75 -2.85 -1.18 -1.94
N VAL A 76 -3.45 -0.04 -1.57
CA VAL A 76 -3.96 0.91 -2.56
C VAL A 76 -2.77 1.63 -3.19
N ILE A 77 -2.33 1.16 -4.36
CA ILE A 77 -1.22 1.75 -5.12
C ILE A 77 -1.78 2.87 -6.00
N LEU A 78 -1.30 4.08 -5.80
CA LEU A 78 -1.75 5.28 -6.50
C LEU A 78 -1.00 5.43 -7.83
N GLY A 79 -1.73 5.79 -8.88
CA GLY A 79 -1.12 6.28 -10.12
C GLY A 79 -0.69 7.74 -9.96
N ARG A 80 0.18 8.23 -10.84
CA ARG A 80 0.69 9.62 -10.79
C ARG A 80 -0.42 10.68 -10.74
N SER A 81 -1.52 10.48 -11.48
CA SER A 81 -2.67 11.40 -11.46
C SER A 81 -3.47 11.38 -10.15
N ASP A 82 -3.37 10.28 -9.42
CA ASP A 82 -4.17 10.01 -8.23
C ASP A 82 -3.40 10.40 -6.94
N GLU A 83 -2.09 10.64 -7.03
CA GLU A 83 -1.26 11.13 -5.92
C GLU A 83 -1.70 12.52 -5.45
N ASP A 84 -1.82 13.48 -6.38
CA ASP A 84 -2.25 14.84 -6.05
C ASP A 84 -3.67 14.84 -5.48
N ALA A 85 -4.57 14.06 -6.09
CA ALA A 85 -5.94 13.90 -5.60
C ALA A 85 -5.99 13.25 -4.20
N TRP A 86 -5.09 12.32 -3.89
CA TRP A 86 -5.03 11.71 -2.56
C TRP A 86 -4.62 12.73 -1.48
N LEU A 87 -3.71 13.64 -1.82
CA LEU A 87 -3.15 14.64 -0.90
C LEU A 87 -3.96 15.93 -0.84
N ASP A 88 -4.91 16.12 -1.75
CA ASP A 88 -5.71 17.33 -1.83
C ASP A 88 -6.57 17.48 -0.56
N PRO A 89 -6.31 18.51 0.28
CA PRO A 89 -7.07 18.75 1.49
C PRO A 89 -8.50 19.22 1.20
N GLU A 90 -8.85 19.60 -0.03
CA GLU A 90 -10.22 19.99 -0.39
C GLU A 90 -11.08 18.77 -0.75
N ILE A 91 -10.47 17.60 -0.97
CA ILE A 91 -11.20 16.35 -1.22
C ILE A 91 -11.62 15.74 0.12
N HIS A 92 -12.89 15.95 0.45
CA HIS A 92 -13.54 15.44 1.66
C HIS A 92 -14.73 14.54 1.39
N GLU A 93 -15.28 14.59 0.18
CA GLU A 93 -16.43 13.80 -0.20
C GLU A 93 -16.06 12.33 -0.27
N GLN A 94 -16.78 11.51 0.48
CA GLN A 94 -16.52 10.07 0.58
C GLN A 94 -16.54 9.41 -0.80
N GLU A 95 -17.45 9.83 -1.68
CA GLU A 95 -17.59 9.31 -3.04
C GLU A 95 -16.34 9.57 -3.91
N GLU A 96 -15.67 10.71 -3.74
CA GLU A 96 -14.44 11.02 -4.46
C GLU A 96 -13.26 10.19 -3.93
N LEU A 97 -13.18 10.04 -2.61
CA LEU A 97 -12.15 9.20 -1.98
C LEU A 97 -12.33 7.72 -2.37
N GLU A 98 -13.56 7.20 -2.40
CA GLU A 98 -13.89 5.82 -2.82
C GLU A 98 -13.37 5.49 -4.23
N LYS A 99 -13.30 6.47 -5.14
CA LYS A 99 -12.72 6.28 -6.49
C LYS A 99 -11.21 6.00 -6.47
N LEU A 100 -10.53 6.35 -5.38
CA LEU A 100 -9.10 6.09 -5.17
C LEU A 100 -8.86 4.74 -4.48
N PHE A 101 -9.84 4.18 -3.76
CA PHE A 101 -9.75 2.90 -3.03
C PHE A 101 -9.85 1.63 -3.89
N LYS A 102 -9.22 1.64 -5.07
CA LYS A 102 -9.32 0.56 -6.06
C LYS A 102 -7.98 -0.16 -6.27
N PRO A 103 -8.01 -1.44 -6.68
CA PRO A 103 -6.79 -2.15 -7.06
C PRO A 103 -6.15 -1.49 -8.28
N CYS A 104 -4.82 -1.36 -8.29
CA CYS A 104 -4.12 -0.91 -9.49
C CYS A 104 -4.24 -1.93 -10.64
N PRO A 105 -4.00 -1.54 -11.90
CA PRO A 105 -3.92 -2.47 -13.02
C PRO A 105 -2.91 -3.59 -12.75
N SER A 106 -3.28 -4.84 -13.07
CA SER A 106 -2.37 -5.98 -12.87
C SER A 106 -1.09 -5.90 -13.72
N SER A 107 -1.14 -5.21 -14.86
CA SER A 107 0.03 -5.01 -15.73
C SER A 107 1.15 -4.21 -15.07
N TRP A 108 0.83 -3.38 -14.06
CA TRP A 108 1.81 -2.59 -13.33
C TRP A 108 2.73 -3.44 -12.47
N LEU A 109 2.28 -4.62 -12.05
CA LEU A 109 2.96 -5.40 -11.04
C LEU A 109 3.84 -6.48 -11.64
N THR A 110 4.93 -6.75 -10.93
CA THR A 110 5.76 -7.93 -11.08
C THR A 110 6.10 -8.48 -9.70
N ALA A 111 6.49 -9.76 -9.63
CA ALA A 111 6.88 -10.38 -8.38
C ALA A 111 8.10 -11.28 -8.57
N VAL A 112 8.97 -11.27 -7.57
CA VAL A 112 10.14 -12.15 -7.48
C VAL A 112 9.98 -12.99 -6.23
N GLU A 113 10.14 -14.31 -6.37
CA GLU A 113 10.16 -15.19 -5.19
C GLU A 113 11.43 -14.89 -4.37
N ALA A 114 11.26 -14.55 -3.10
CA ALA A 114 12.37 -14.30 -2.21
C ALA A 114 12.95 -15.65 -1.72
N THR A 115 14.13 -16.01 -2.22
CA THR A 115 14.80 -17.28 -1.88
C THR A 115 15.56 -17.24 -0.55
N SER A 116 15.82 -16.05 -0.02
CA SER A 116 16.24 -15.78 1.36
C SER A 116 16.15 -14.27 1.58
N LEU A 117 15.76 -13.82 2.78
CA LEU A 117 15.87 -12.40 3.13
C LEU A 117 17.35 -12.04 3.01
N ARG A 118 17.74 -11.24 1.99
CA ARG A 118 19.07 -10.66 1.97
C ARG A 118 19.22 -9.87 3.28
N PRO A 119 20.31 -10.04 4.03
CA PRO A 119 20.58 -9.15 5.16
C PRO A 119 20.52 -7.70 4.64
N LEU A 120 19.77 -6.85 5.34
CA LEU A 120 19.85 -5.41 5.10
C LEU A 120 21.30 -5.02 5.40
N SER A 121 22.01 -4.55 4.37
CA SER A 121 23.39 -4.04 4.47
C SER A 121 23.42 -2.74 5.27
#